data_AF-A0A522ZX20-F1
#
_entry.id   AF-A0A522ZX20-F1
#
_cell.length_a   1.000
_cell.length_b   1.000
_cell.length_c   1.000
_cell.angle_alpha   90.00
_cell.angle_beta   90.00
_cell.angle_gamma   90.00
#
_symmetry.space_group_name_H-M   'P 1'
#
loop_
_entity.id
_entity.type
_entity.pdbx_description
1 polymer ?
#
loop_
_entity_poly.entity_id
_entity_poly.type
_entity_poly.pdbx_seq_one_letter_code
_entity_poly.pdbx_strand_id
1 'polypeptide(L)'
;ARFINTTMMVSLLGAAVSDGLDSGQIVSGVGGQYNFVAMGHALPDARSILLLHAWRGRHGKVTSNIVWNYAHTTIPRHLRDIVITEYGVADLRGQADAEVIRRLLAIADSRFQDELLATAKVNGKIELEYEIPEAQRNNRPEVVEARLRRWRDGGLLPDFPLGTDFTNDELAIVEALTRLQHSTGHPLELVKLLLNVTAGQALSHQDVPERYLERMGLQDAHGLKDRLMRALFVGNL
;
A
#
# COMPACT_ATOMS: atom_id res chain seq x y z
N ALA A 1 7.80 7.79 -24.28
CA ALA A 1 6.66 7.89 -23.34
C ALA A 1 6.90 7.05 -22.08
N ARG A 2 6.34 7.43 -20.92
CA ARG A 2 6.38 6.63 -19.68
C ARG A 2 4.96 6.44 -19.20
N PHE A 3 4.51 5.18 -19.15
CA PHE A 3 3.17 4.84 -18.70
C PHE A 3 3.26 4.29 -17.30
N ILE A 4 2.69 4.99 -16.33
CA ILE A 4 2.81 4.65 -14.90
C ILE A 4 1.42 4.27 -14.40
N ASN A 5 1.27 3.06 -13.87
CA ASN A 5 0.02 2.58 -13.29
C ASN A 5 0.31 1.88 -11.96
N THR A 6 -0.67 1.84 -11.07
CA THR A 6 -0.62 1.00 -9.87
C THR A 6 -1.17 -0.39 -10.14
N THR A 7 -0.69 -1.40 -9.42
CA THR A 7 -1.20 -2.79 -9.45
C THR A 7 -1.37 -3.30 -8.03
N MET A 8 -2.28 -4.25 -7.82
CA MET A 8 -2.50 -4.82 -6.48
C MET A 8 -1.38 -5.78 -6.10
N MET A 9 -1.00 -6.66 -7.02
CA MET A 9 0.01 -7.70 -6.81
C MET A 9 0.82 -7.94 -8.09
N VAL A 10 2.01 -8.52 -7.91
CA VAL A 10 2.87 -9.03 -9.00
C VAL A 10 3.34 -10.42 -8.63
N SER A 11 3.27 -11.37 -9.56
CA SER A 11 3.85 -12.70 -9.36
C SER A 11 5.38 -12.67 -9.50
N LEU A 12 6.08 -13.62 -8.90
CA LEU A 12 7.55 -13.73 -8.97
C LEU A 12 8.04 -13.99 -10.40
N LEU A 13 7.14 -14.37 -11.31
CA LEU A 13 7.38 -14.51 -12.74
C LEU A 13 7.03 -13.24 -13.54
N GLY A 14 6.54 -12.18 -12.89
CA GLY A 14 6.29 -10.85 -13.48
C GLY A 14 4.90 -10.64 -14.07
N ALA A 15 3.91 -11.49 -13.78
CA ALA A 15 2.51 -11.20 -14.14
C ALA A 15 1.89 -10.24 -13.11
N ALA A 16 1.05 -9.31 -13.53
CA ALA A 16 0.41 -8.34 -12.63
C ALA A 16 -1.09 -8.62 -12.46
N VAL A 17 -1.59 -8.30 -11.27
CA VAL A 17 -3.00 -8.44 -10.86
C VAL A 17 -3.48 -7.09 -10.35
N SER A 18 -4.49 -6.52 -10.99
CA SER A 18 -4.94 -5.14 -10.76
C SER A 18 -6.43 -4.99 -10.48
N ASP A 19 -7.26 -5.98 -10.84
CA ASP A 19 -8.72 -5.83 -10.89
C ASP A 19 -9.51 -6.90 -10.14
N GLY A 20 -8.95 -8.10 -9.92
CA GLY A 20 -9.70 -9.26 -9.43
C GLY A 20 -9.00 -10.02 -8.32
N LEU A 21 -9.82 -10.63 -7.45
CA LEU A 21 -9.40 -11.62 -6.45
C LEU A 21 -9.42 -13.04 -7.05
N ASP A 22 -8.76 -13.97 -6.36
CA ASP A 22 -8.72 -15.40 -6.67
C ASP A 22 -10.11 -16.07 -6.65
N SER A 23 -11.04 -15.52 -5.86
CA SER A 23 -12.45 -15.90 -5.85
C SER A 23 -13.23 -15.51 -7.12
N GLY A 24 -12.60 -14.76 -8.04
CA GLY A 24 -13.26 -14.16 -9.19
C GLY A 24 -14.00 -12.86 -8.87
N GLN A 25 -13.98 -12.40 -7.61
CA GLN A 25 -14.56 -11.11 -7.25
C GLN A 25 -13.74 -9.96 -7.86
N ILE A 26 -14.41 -9.09 -8.61
CA ILE A 26 -13.81 -7.87 -9.16
C ILE A 26 -13.75 -6.81 -8.06
N VAL A 27 -12.55 -6.29 -7.82
CA VAL A 27 -12.25 -5.20 -6.87
C VAL A 27 -12.46 -3.85 -7.54
N SER A 28 -12.00 -3.71 -8.78
CA SER A 28 -12.10 -2.49 -9.57
C SER A 28 -12.07 -2.81 -11.07
N GLY A 29 -12.52 -1.89 -11.92
CA GLY A 29 -12.32 -2.05 -13.36
C GLY A 29 -10.85 -1.83 -13.74
N VAL A 30 -10.32 -2.67 -14.65
CA VAL A 30 -8.94 -2.54 -15.18
C VAL A 30 -8.71 -1.17 -15.84
N GLY A 31 -9.74 -0.62 -16.49
CA GLY A 31 -9.63 0.59 -17.29
C GLY A 31 -8.64 0.43 -18.44
N GLY A 32 -7.82 1.46 -18.68
CA GLY A 32 -6.85 1.49 -19.78
C GLY A 32 -5.50 0.82 -19.49
N GLN A 33 -5.30 0.22 -18.31
CA GLN A 33 -3.98 -0.25 -17.87
C GLN A 33 -3.31 -1.18 -18.91
N TYR A 34 -4.04 -2.20 -19.39
CA TYR A 34 -3.54 -3.10 -20.43
C TYR A 34 -3.10 -2.36 -21.69
N ASN A 35 -3.90 -1.39 -22.15
CA ASN A 35 -3.60 -0.62 -23.35
C ASN A 35 -2.30 0.17 -23.20
N PHE A 36 -2.09 0.81 -22.05
CA PHE A 36 -0.87 1.56 -21.76
C PHE A 36 0.36 0.67 -21.62
N VAL A 37 0.20 -0.51 -21.02
CA VAL A 37 1.26 -1.52 -20.97
C VAL A 37 1.64 -1.94 -22.40
N ALA A 38 0.67 -2.32 -23.23
CA ALA A 38 0.89 -2.74 -24.61
C ALA A 38 1.56 -1.64 -25.44
N MET A 39 1.11 -0.38 -25.30
CA MET A 39 1.74 0.78 -25.94
C MET A 39 3.19 1.00 -25.47
N GLY A 40 3.49 0.73 -24.20
CA GLY A 40 4.86 0.78 -23.66
C GLY A 40 5.82 -0.19 -24.34
N HIS A 41 5.32 -1.33 -24.84
CA HIS A 41 6.12 -2.28 -25.61
C HIS A 41 6.22 -1.94 -27.09
N ALA A 42 5.17 -1.34 -27.66
CA ALA A 42 5.09 -1.04 -29.10
C ALA A 42 5.81 0.24 -29.51
N LEU A 43 5.87 1.26 -28.65
CA LEU A 43 6.45 2.55 -28.98
C LEU A 43 7.98 2.57 -28.74
N PRO A 44 8.76 3.18 -29.67
CA PRO A 44 10.19 3.38 -29.48
C PRO A 44 10.50 4.09 -28.16
N ASP A 45 11.47 3.55 -27.42
CA ASP A 45 11.93 4.05 -26.12
C ASP A 45 10.84 4.22 -25.06
N ALA A 46 9.63 3.72 -25.26
CA ALA A 46 8.57 3.77 -24.27
C ALA A 46 8.78 2.71 -23.17
N ARG A 47 8.28 3.01 -21.98
CA ARG A 47 8.32 2.08 -20.84
C ARG A 47 6.96 2.01 -20.16
N SER A 48 6.59 0.82 -19.75
CA SER A 48 5.50 0.54 -18.82
C SER A 48 6.07 0.36 -17.41
N ILE A 49 5.52 1.08 -16.45
CA ILE A 49 5.95 1.09 -15.05
C ILE A 49 4.74 0.73 -14.20
N LEU A 50 4.86 -0.36 -13.45
CA LEU A 50 3.85 -0.80 -12.49
C LEU A 50 4.34 -0.55 -11.05
N LEU A 51 3.55 0.20 -10.31
CA LEU A 51 3.80 0.55 -8.91
C LEU A 51 2.94 -0.34 -8.00
N LEU A 52 3.52 -0.84 -6.91
CA LEU A 52 2.78 -1.50 -5.84
C LEU A 52 3.50 -1.33 -4.51
N HIS A 53 2.77 -1.32 -3.40
CA HIS A 53 3.39 -1.58 -2.10
C HIS A 53 3.90 -3.02 -2.07
N ALA A 54 5.08 -3.27 -1.52
CA ALA A 54 5.64 -4.63 -1.44
C ALA A 54 4.80 -5.56 -0.53
N TRP A 55 4.05 -4.99 0.41
CA TRP A 55 3.23 -5.70 1.38
C TRP A 55 1.92 -4.94 1.67
N ARG A 56 1.00 -5.60 2.35
CA ARG A 56 -0.21 -4.99 2.90
C ARG A 56 -0.60 -5.64 4.22
N GLY A 57 -1.19 -4.85 5.11
CA GLY A 57 -1.81 -5.31 6.35
C GLY A 57 -3.33 -5.24 6.26
N ARG A 58 -4.03 -6.33 6.59
CA ARG A 58 -5.50 -6.32 6.71
C ARG A 58 -5.94 -7.24 7.86
N HIS A 59 -6.81 -6.74 8.74
CA HIS A 59 -7.33 -7.47 9.90
C HIS A 59 -6.21 -8.12 10.76
N GLY A 60 -5.12 -7.38 11.01
CA GLY A 60 -3.97 -7.87 11.77
C GLY A 60 -3.06 -8.85 11.01
N LYS A 61 -3.41 -9.26 9.78
CA LYS A 61 -2.59 -10.13 8.94
C LYS A 61 -1.75 -9.30 7.98
N VAL A 62 -0.44 -9.48 8.03
CA VAL A 62 0.51 -8.93 7.05
C VAL A 62 0.70 -9.95 5.93
N THR A 63 0.64 -9.49 4.68
CA THR A 63 0.84 -10.31 3.48
C THR A 63 1.72 -9.60 2.46
N SER A 64 2.48 -10.36 1.67
CA SER A 64 3.21 -9.85 0.52
C SER A 64 2.27 -9.53 -0.64
N ASN A 65 2.58 -8.48 -1.40
CA ASN A 65 1.97 -8.23 -2.71
C ASN A 65 2.84 -8.74 -3.86
N ILE A 66 4.10 -9.10 -3.59
CA ILE A 66 4.90 -9.92 -4.49
C ILE A 66 4.66 -11.39 -4.11
N VAL A 67 4.00 -12.14 -4.97
CA VAL A 67 3.52 -13.50 -4.68
C VAL A 67 4.19 -14.51 -5.60
N TRP A 68 4.23 -15.79 -5.25
CA TRP A 68 4.72 -16.81 -6.18
C TRP A 68 3.83 -16.90 -7.43
N ASN A 69 2.53 -17.09 -7.21
CA ASN A 69 1.49 -17.15 -8.23
C ASN A 69 0.17 -16.57 -7.70
N TYR A 70 -0.76 -16.29 -8.61
CA TYR A 70 -2.12 -15.89 -8.28
C TYR A 70 -3.09 -16.41 -9.33
N ALA A 71 -4.33 -16.70 -8.94
CA ALA A 71 -5.32 -17.32 -9.83
C ALA A 71 -5.90 -16.32 -10.86
N HIS A 72 -5.85 -15.02 -10.58
CA HIS A 72 -6.26 -13.95 -11.49
C HIS A 72 -5.04 -13.32 -12.18
N THR A 73 -5.20 -12.80 -13.39
CA THR A 73 -4.13 -12.10 -14.12
C THR A 73 -4.70 -11.01 -14.99
N THR A 74 -4.21 -9.79 -14.80
CA THR A 74 -4.57 -8.62 -15.61
C THR A 74 -3.54 -8.38 -16.71
N ILE A 75 -2.25 -8.36 -16.33
CA ILE A 75 -1.15 -8.15 -17.25
C ILE A 75 -0.33 -9.44 -17.32
N PRO A 76 -0.30 -10.13 -18.48
CA PRO A 76 0.47 -11.36 -18.62
C PRO A 76 1.96 -11.07 -18.52
N ARG A 77 2.72 -12.02 -17.96
CA ARG A 77 4.17 -11.88 -17.72
C ARG A 77 5.00 -11.49 -18.94
N HIS A 78 4.53 -11.79 -20.16
CA HIS A 78 5.21 -11.42 -21.40
C HIS A 78 5.26 -9.91 -21.64
N LEU A 79 4.35 -9.16 -21.00
CA LEU A 79 4.30 -7.71 -21.04
C LEU A 79 4.97 -7.05 -19.82
N ARG A 80 5.73 -7.81 -19.01
CA ARG A 80 6.51 -7.26 -17.90
C ARG A 80 7.52 -6.24 -18.40
N ASP A 81 7.66 -5.15 -17.65
CA ASP A 81 8.62 -4.10 -17.95
C ASP A 81 9.26 -3.60 -16.64
N ILE A 82 8.84 -2.49 -16.06
CA ILE A 82 9.39 -2.03 -14.77
C ILE A 82 8.37 -2.26 -13.65
N VAL A 83 8.85 -2.77 -12.51
CA VAL A 83 8.09 -2.87 -11.26
C VAL A 83 8.79 -2.03 -10.18
N ILE A 84 8.03 -1.24 -9.42
CA ILE A 84 8.58 -0.40 -8.35
C ILE A 84 7.80 -0.66 -7.06
N THR A 85 8.53 -0.88 -5.98
CA THR A 85 8.03 -0.84 -4.61
C THR A 85 8.73 0.27 -3.82
N GLU A 86 8.31 0.47 -2.57
CA GLU A 86 9.00 1.35 -1.62
C GLU A 86 10.47 0.95 -1.36
N TYR A 87 10.88 -0.27 -1.76
CA TYR A 87 12.24 -0.79 -1.56
C TYR A 87 13.15 -0.65 -2.78
N GLY A 88 12.60 -0.33 -3.96
CA GLY A 88 13.42 -0.10 -5.15
C GLY A 88 12.71 -0.40 -6.46
N VAL A 89 13.54 -0.57 -7.50
CA VAL A 89 13.11 -0.73 -8.90
C VAL A 89 13.62 -2.06 -9.45
N ALA A 90 12.72 -2.84 -10.04
CA ALA A 90 13.04 -4.04 -10.79
C ALA A 90 12.77 -3.81 -12.29
N ASP A 91 13.82 -3.78 -13.10
CA ASP A 91 13.71 -3.78 -14.56
C ASP A 91 13.58 -5.23 -15.04
N LEU A 92 12.48 -5.61 -15.66
CA LEU A 92 12.15 -7.01 -16.00
C LEU A 92 12.11 -7.26 -17.51
N ARG A 93 12.18 -6.21 -18.33
CA ARG A 93 12.00 -6.31 -19.77
C ARG A 93 13.13 -7.14 -20.39
N GLY A 94 12.75 -8.13 -21.20
CA GLY A 94 13.70 -9.00 -21.91
C GLY A 94 14.51 -9.95 -21.03
N GLN A 95 14.25 -9.99 -19.72
CA GLN A 95 15.01 -10.85 -18.80
C GLN A 95 14.48 -12.30 -18.82
N ALA A 96 15.34 -13.26 -18.47
CA ALA A 96 14.93 -14.63 -18.21
C ALA A 96 14.20 -14.74 -16.85
N ASP A 97 13.44 -15.81 -16.64
CA ASP A 97 12.64 -15.99 -15.42
C ASP A 97 13.48 -15.96 -14.14
N ALA A 98 14.66 -16.60 -14.13
CA ALA A 98 15.55 -16.56 -12.98
C ALA A 98 15.97 -15.13 -12.62
N GLU A 99 16.32 -14.31 -13.62
CA GLU A 99 16.71 -12.93 -13.40
C GLU A 99 15.54 -12.04 -12.96
N VAL A 100 14.34 -12.29 -13.48
CA VAL A 100 13.13 -11.62 -12.99
C VAL A 100 12.85 -11.94 -11.54
N ILE A 101 13.01 -13.20 -11.14
CA ILE A 101 12.86 -13.63 -9.75
C ILE A 101 13.87 -12.91 -8.87
N ARG A 102 15.15 -12.86 -9.25
CA ARG A 102 16.18 -12.13 -8.49
C ARG A 102 15.81 -10.66 -8.27
N ARG A 103 15.39 -9.98 -9.34
CA ARG A 103 15.04 -8.55 -9.30
C ARG A 103 13.77 -8.29 -8.48
N LEU A 104 12.77 -9.16 -8.56
CA LEU A 104 11.55 -9.04 -7.75
C LEU A 104 11.81 -9.36 -6.27
N LEU A 105 12.64 -10.36 -5.96
CA LEU A 105 13.07 -10.63 -4.59
C LEU A 105 13.83 -9.43 -3.99
N ALA A 106 14.68 -8.78 -4.79
CA ALA A 106 15.45 -7.61 -4.36
C ALA A 106 14.58 -6.40 -3.94
N ILE A 107 13.33 -6.33 -4.40
CA ILE A 107 12.37 -5.27 -4.06
C ILE A 107 11.16 -5.79 -3.26
N ALA A 108 11.18 -7.05 -2.84
CA ALA A 108 10.18 -7.64 -1.95
C ALA A 108 10.46 -7.26 -0.49
N ASP A 109 9.42 -7.28 0.33
CA ASP A 109 9.55 -7.10 1.77
C ASP A 109 10.31 -8.29 2.38
N SER A 110 11.33 -7.99 3.20
CA SER A 110 12.24 -9.00 3.74
C SER A 110 11.57 -9.99 4.68
N ARG A 111 10.35 -9.71 5.19
CA ARG A 111 9.55 -10.70 5.94
C ARG A 111 9.15 -11.91 5.09
N PHE A 112 9.09 -11.76 3.76
CA PHE A 112 8.59 -12.79 2.84
C PHE A 112 9.66 -13.28 1.84
N GLN A 113 10.81 -12.63 1.77
CA GLN A 113 11.89 -12.94 0.83
C GLN A 113 12.34 -14.40 0.88
N ASP A 114 12.50 -14.97 2.09
CA ASP A 114 12.99 -16.35 2.26
C ASP A 114 11.98 -17.39 1.75
N GLU A 115 10.69 -17.21 2.06
CA GLU A 115 9.63 -18.10 1.60
C GLU A 115 9.49 -18.06 0.07
N LEU A 116 9.56 -16.86 -0.52
CA LEU A 116 9.51 -16.67 -1.97
C LEU A 116 10.72 -17.31 -2.66
N LEU A 117 11.92 -17.12 -2.10
CA LEU A 117 13.15 -17.72 -2.62
C LEU A 117 13.10 -19.25 -2.54
N ALA A 118 12.70 -19.80 -1.39
CA ALA A 118 12.55 -21.24 -1.20
C ALA A 118 11.58 -21.83 -2.24
N THR A 119 10.43 -21.18 -2.43
CA THR A 119 9.44 -21.58 -3.43
C THR A 119 10.04 -21.59 -4.85
N ALA A 120 10.80 -20.55 -5.21
CA ALA A 120 11.47 -20.47 -6.52
C ALA A 120 12.50 -21.58 -6.72
N LYS A 121 13.29 -21.92 -5.69
CA LYS A 121 14.28 -23.01 -5.71
C LYS A 121 13.61 -24.36 -5.89
N VAL A 122 12.57 -24.66 -5.11
CA VAL A 122 11.80 -25.92 -5.20
C VAL A 122 11.21 -26.13 -6.60
N ASN A 123 10.80 -25.04 -7.27
CA ASN A 123 10.26 -25.09 -8.62
C ASN A 123 11.33 -25.03 -9.73
N GLY A 124 12.61 -25.05 -9.38
CA GLY A 124 13.72 -25.00 -10.35
C GLY A 124 13.74 -23.73 -11.20
N LYS A 125 13.20 -22.62 -10.69
CA LYS A 125 13.15 -21.33 -11.41
C LYS A 125 14.31 -20.41 -11.09
N ILE A 126 15.14 -20.78 -10.13
CA ILE A 126 16.38 -20.08 -9.76
C ILE A 126 17.40 -21.10 -9.25
N GLU A 127 18.68 -20.76 -9.31
CA GLU A 127 19.77 -21.62 -8.85
C GLU A 127 19.65 -21.93 -7.36
N LEU A 128 19.96 -23.18 -6.98
CA LEU A 128 19.90 -23.64 -5.58
C LEU A 128 20.86 -22.87 -4.68
N GLU A 129 22.01 -22.45 -5.22
CA GLU A 129 23.03 -21.67 -4.51
C GLU A 129 22.75 -20.17 -4.50
N TYR A 130 21.71 -19.69 -5.20
CA TYR A 130 21.40 -18.27 -5.19
C TYR A 130 20.96 -17.82 -3.80
N GLU A 131 21.54 -16.71 -3.35
CA GLU A 131 21.14 -16.00 -2.15
C GLU A 131 20.78 -14.56 -2.51
N ILE A 132 19.79 -14.00 -1.81
CA ILE A 132 19.45 -12.59 -1.97
C ILE A 132 20.59 -11.75 -1.36
N PRO A 133 21.19 -10.82 -2.12
CA PRO A 133 22.26 -9.95 -1.66
C PRO A 133 21.95 -9.26 -0.33
N GLU A 134 22.96 -9.17 0.56
CA GLU A 134 22.81 -8.60 1.91
C GLU A 134 22.21 -7.18 1.91
N ALA A 135 22.57 -6.36 0.92
CA ALA A 135 22.05 -5.01 0.77
C ALA A 135 20.51 -4.95 0.60
N GLN A 136 19.89 -6.05 0.16
CA GLN A 136 18.45 -6.19 -0.10
C GLN A 136 17.73 -7.00 0.99
N ARG A 137 18.44 -7.45 2.03
CA ARG A 137 17.89 -8.23 3.16
C ARG A 137 17.22 -7.38 4.24
N ASN A 138 17.23 -6.06 4.09
CA ASN A 138 16.69 -5.10 5.06
C ASN A 138 15.55 -4.25 4.47
N ASN A 139 14.79 -4.83 3.54
CA ASN A 139 13.59 -4.24 2.96
C ASN A 139 12.43 -4.35 3.94
N ARG A 140 12.42 -3.48 4.96
CA ARG A 140 11.39 -3.44 6.01
C ARG A 140 10.85 -2.02 6.20
N PRO A 141 9.56 -1.85 6.55
CA PRO A 141 8.96 -0.52 6.70
C PRO A 141 9.69 0.35 7.73
N GLU A 142 10.10 -0.23 8.85
CA GLU A 142 10.83 0.45 9.91
C GLU A 142 12.22 0.92 9.48
N VAL A 143 12.87 0.23 8.54
CA VAL A 143 14.17 0.63 8.00
C VAL A 143 13.99 1.82 7.06
N VAL A 144 12.96 1.79 6.22
CA VAL A 144 12.61 2.93 5.35
C VAL A 144 12.25 4.14 6.20
N GLU A 145 11.41 3.98 7.22
CA GLU A 145 11.02 5.05 8.13
C GLU A 145 12.23 5.64 8.86
N ALA A 146 13.09 4.79 9.46
CA ALA A 146 14.28 5.25 10.16
C ALA A 146 15.25 6.03 9.24
N ARG A 147 15.39 5.60 7.97
CA ARG A 147 16.19 6.33 6.98
C ARG A 147 15.58 7.70 6.69
N LEU A 148 14.27 7.75 6.45
CA LEU A 148 13.58 8.98 6.03
C LEU A 148 13.33 9.98 7.17
N ARG A 149 13.35 9.51 8.43
CA ARG A 149 12.98 10.28 9.62
C ARG A 149 13.65 11.65 9.70
N ARG A 150 14.97 11.72 9.48
CA ARG A 150 15.71 13.00 9.56
C ARG A 150 15.20 14.08 8.60
N TRP A 151 14.68 13.67 7.44
CA TRP A 151 14.17 14.60 6.43
C TRP A 151 12.70 14.93 6.65
N ARG A 152 11.90 13.99 7.19
CA ARG A 152 10.54 14.27 7.67
C ARG A 152 10.54 15.25 8.83
N ASP A 153 11.34 14.99 9.86
CA ASP A 153 11.46 15.86 11.04
C ASP A 153 11.99 17.25 10.65
N GLY A 154 12.80 17.33 9.57
CA GLY A 154 13.27 18.58 8.98
C GLY A 154 12.27 19.27 8.03
N GLY A 155 11.05 18.74 7.86
CA GLY A 155 10.00 19.32 7.01
C GLY A 155 10.24 19.19 5.49
N LEU A 156 11.23 18.41 5.05
CA LEU A 156 11.60 18.25 3.63
C LEU A 156 10.78 17.18 2.90
N LEU A 157 10.06 16.34 3.65
CA LEU A 157 9.20 15.28 3.12
C LEU A 157 7.77 15.47 3.65
N PRO A 158 7.03 16.50 3.19
CA PRO A 158 5.62 16.64 3.55
C PRO A 158 4.81 15.51 2.90
N ASP A 159 3.63 15.21 3.46
CA ASP A 159 2.74 14.17 2.93
C ASP A 159 2.28 14.46 1.49
N PHE A 160 2.19 15.75 1.13
CA PHE A 160 1.79 16.24 -0.19
C PHE A 160 2.89 17.09 -0.83
N PRO A 161 3.98 16.48 -1.34
CA PRO A 161 5.15 17.20 -1.85
C PRO A 161 4.89 17.98 -3.14
N LEU A 162 3.80 17.69 -3.85
CA LEU A 162 3.37 18.38 -5.07
C LEU A 162 2.18 19.31 -4.85
N GLY A 163 1.86 19.59 -3.58
CA GLY A 163 0.63 20.29 -3.20
C GLY A 163 -0.58 19.36 -3.14
N THR A 164 -1.69 19.91 -2.67
CA THR A 164 -2.97 19.21 -2.52
C THR A 164 -4.10 20.21 -2.62
N ASP A 165 -5.24 19.77 -3.15
CA ASP A 165 -6.48 20.56 -3.17
C ASP A 165 -7.17 20.57 -1.79
N PHE A 166 -6.71 19.72 -0.87
CA PHE A 166 -7.21 19.71 0.51
C PHE A 166 -6.74 20.95 1.26
N THR A 167 -7.70 21.61 1.91
CA THR A 167 -7.46 22.60 2.96
C THR A 167 -6.80 21.94 4.17
N ASN A 168 -6.11 22.73 5.00
CA ASN A 168 -5.49 22.24 6.24
C ASN A 168 -6.50 21.54 7.17
N ASP A 169 -7.74 22.02 7.18
CA ASP A 169 -8.84 21.43 7.93
C ASP A 169 -9.20 20.03 7.38
N GLU A 170 -9.27 19.87 6.05
CA GLU A 170 -9.51 18.56 5.41
C GLU A 170 -8.38 17.57 5.69
N LEU A 171 -7.13 18.03 5.68
CA LEU A 171 -5.99 17.18 6.01
C LEU A 171 -6.08 16.63 7.44
N ALA A 172 -6.43 17.49 8.40
CA ALA A 172 -6.65 17.06 9.79
C ALA A 172 -7.83 16.06 9.91
N ILE A 173 -8.92 16.30 9.18
CA ILE A 173 -10.08 15.38 9.14
C ILE A 173 -9.67 14.01 8.55
N VAL A 174 -8.96 14.00 7.43
CA VAL A 174 -8.49 12.76 6.76
C VAL A 174 -7.58 11.96 7.68
N GLU A 175 -6.68 12.62 8.41
CA GLU A 175 -5.81 11.95 9.37
C GLU A 175 -6.62 11.29 10.50
N ALA A 176 -7.56 12.02 11.10
CA ALA A 176 -8.42 11.50 12.16
C ALA A 176 -9.29 10.32 11.68
N LEU A 177 -9.84 10.40 10.47
CA LEU A 177 -10.61 9.31 9.85
C LEU A 177 -9.75 8.07 9.59
N THR A 178 -8.50 8.26 9.16
CA THR A 178 -7.57 7.16 8.91
C THR A 178 -7.25 6.44 10.22
N ARG A 179 -6.97 7.18 11.31
CA ARG A 179 -6.79 6.61 12.65
C ARG A 179 -8.03 5.85 13.13
N LEU A 180 -9.23 6.42 12.92
CA LEU A 180 -10.48 5.76 13.28
C LEU A 180 -10.72 4.46 12.50
N GLN A 181 -10.41 4.44 11.21
CA GLN A 181 -10.52 3.24 10.37
C GLN A 181 -9.58 2.12 10.86
N HIS A 182 -8.38 2.46 11.32
CA HIS A 182 -7.47 1.49 11.92
C HIS A 182 -7.98 0.95 13.26
N SER A 183 -8.49 1.83 14.13
CA SER A 183 -9.02 1.47 15.45
C SER A 183 -10.30 0.62 15.38
N THR A 184 -11.16 0.84 14.38
CA THR A 184 -12.36 0.02 14.15
C THR A 184 -12.06 -1.41 13.71
N GLY A 185 -10.84 -1.69 13.23
CA GLY A 185 -10.37 -3.03 12.92
C GLY A 185 -9.83 -3.83 14.11
N HIS A 186 -9.69 -3.22 15.31
CA HIS A 186 -9.07 -3.82 16.49
C HIS A 186 -10.01 -3.77 17.72
N PRO A 187 -10.58 -4.91 18.17
CA PRO A 187 -11.60 -4.94 19.23
C PRO A 187 -11.18 -4.29 20.56
N LEU A 188 -9.90 -4.45 20.94
CA LEU A 188 -9.36 -3.91 22.20
C LEU A 188 -9.17 -2.39 22.13
N GLU A 189 -8.76 -1.85 20.98
CA GLU A 189 -8.61 -0.40 20.77
C GLU A 189 -9.98 0.28 20.70
N LEU A 190 -10.99 -0.38 20.12
CA LEU A 190 -12.37 0.10 20.13
C LEU A 190 -12.94 0.19 21.55
N VAL A 191 -12.64 -0.79 22.41
CA VAL A 191 -13.05 -0.79 23.82
C VAL A 191 -12.34 0.31 24.61
N LYS A 192 -11.04 0.54 24.38
CA LYS A 192 -10.30 1.66 25.00
C LYS A 192 -10.87 3.01 24.57
N LEU A 193 -11.17 3.20 23.28
CA LEU A 193 -11.78 4.42 22.77
C LEU A 193 -13.16 4.66 23.40
N LEU A 194 -14.00 3.63 23.48
CA LEU A 194 -15.29 3.70 24.16
C LEU A 194 -15.15 4.01 25.65
N LEU A 195 -14.19 3.40 26.35
CA LEU A 195 -13.91 3.68 27.76
C LEU A 195 -13.43 5.12 27.98
N ASN A 196 -12.59 5.65 27.11
CA ASN A 196 -12.11 7.04 27.20
C ASN A 196 -13.24 8.05 26.94
N VAL A 197 -14.19 7.70 26.07
CA VAL A 197 -15.41 8.48 25.81
C VAL A 197 -16.38 8.41 27.00
N THR A 198 -16.61 7.22 27.59
CA THR A 198 -17.55 7.06 28.71
C THR A 198 -16.99 7.52 30.06
N ALA A 199 -15.67 7.48 30.25
CA ALA A 199 -14.98 7.97 31.44
C ALA A 199 -14.85 9.50 31.49
N GLY A 200 -15.42 10.23 30.51
CA GLY A 200 -15.39 11.69 30.46
C GLY A 200 -14.00 12.29 30.21
N GLN A 201 -12.98 11.47 29.96
CA GLN A 201 -11.61 11.94 29.70
C GLN A 201 -11.43 12.48 28.27
N ALA A 202 -12.31 12.11 27.32
CA ALA A 202 -12.39 12.73 25.99
C ALA A 202 -13.25 14.02 25.95
N LEU A 203 -13.80 14.46 27.10
CA LEU A 203 -14.59 15.68 27.24
C LEU A 203 -13.80 16.83 27.92
N SER A 204 -12.46 16.79 27.91
CA SER A 204 -11.73 18.05 28.00
C SER A 204 -11.94 18.78 26.68
N HIS A 205 -12.60 19.92 26.70
CA HIS A 205 -12.70 20.89 25.61
C HIS A 205 -11.32 21.14 24.95
N GLN A 206 -10.90 20.28 24.04
CA GLN A 206 -10.05 20.71 22.94
C GLN A 206 -11.03 21.27 21.92
N ASP A 207 -10.85 22.54 21.59
CA ASP A 207 -11.64 23.30 20.62
C ASP A 207 -11.59 22.61 19.25
N VAL A 208 -12.37 21.53 19.07
CA VAL A 208 -12.59 20.95 17.75
C VAL A 208 -13.31 22.02 16.95
N PRO A 209 -12.68 22.57 15.90
CA PRO A 209 -13.28 23.67 15.17
C PRO A 209 -14.64 23.22 14.62
N GLU A 210 -15.71 23.99 14.86
CA GLU A 210 -17.08 23.63 14.43
C GLU A 210 -17.14 23.27 12.93
N ARG A 211 -16.30 23.93 12.13
CA ARG A 211 -16.06 23.65 10.71
C ARG A 211 -15.70 22.20 10.37
N TYR A 212 -15.09 21.44 11.29
CA TYR A 212 -14.77 20.02 11.06
C TYR A 212 -16.03 19.17 11.19
N LEU A 213 -16.85 19.47 12.19
CA LEU A 213 -18.12 18.78 12.42
C LEU A 213 -19.14 19.10 11.34
N GLU A 214 -19.17 20.36 10.87
CA GLU A 214 -20.00 20.82 9.76
C GLU A 214 -19.67 20.08 8.45
N ARG A 215 -18.37 20.01 8.09
CA ARG A 215 -17.90 19.28 6.90
C ARG A 215 -18.17 17.78 6.97
N MET A 216 -18.17 17.20 8.17
CA MET A 216 -18.50 15.79 8.40
C MET A 216 -20.02 15.52 8.41
N GLY A 217 -20.87 16.55 8.35
CA GLY A 217 -22.32 16.40 8.51
C GLY A 217 -22.74 15.98 9.92
N LEU A 218 -21.90 16.23 10.93
CA LEU A 218 -22.08 15.83 12.33
C LEU A 218 -22.47 16.99 13.26
N GLN A 219 -22.70 18.20 12.70
CA GLN A 219 -23.16 19.37 13.43
C GLN A 219 -24.51 19.10 14.14
N ASP A 220 -25.41 18.42 13.45
CA ASP A 220 -26.78 18.11 13.89
C ASP A 220 -26.95 16.61 14.16
N ALA A 221 -25.98 16.00 14.84
CA ALA A 221 -26.01 14.59 15.22
C ALA A 221 -27.15 14.29 16.21
N HIS A 222 -28.34 14.00 15.69
CA HIS A 222 -29.54 13.70 16.49
C HIS A 222 -29.63 12.21 16.86
N GLY A 223 -29.06 11.31 16.07
CA GLY A 223 -29.08 9.86 16.31
C GLY A 223 -28.00 9.35 17.26
N LEU A 224 -28.26 8.23 17.95
CA LEU A 224 -27.26 7.52 18.79
C LEU A 224 -26.00 7.14 18.00
N LYS A 225 -26.17 6.74 16.74
CA LYS A 225 -25.08 6.40 15.82
C LYS A 225 -24.21 7.62 15.49
N ASP A 226 -24.83 8.77 15.23
CA ASP A 226 -24.12 9.98 14.82
C ASP A 226 -23.40 10.62 16.01
N ARG A 227 -23.98 10.53 17.21
CA ARG A 227 -23.29 10.93 18.46
C ARG A 227 -22.09 10.04 18.77
N LEU A 228 -22.21 8.73 18.54
CA LEU A 228 -21.08 7.81 18.67
C LEU A 228 -19.99 8.11 17.64
N MET A 229 -20.36 8.33 16.38
CA MET A 229 -19.41 8.71 15.32
C MET A 229 -18.72 10.03 15.62
N ARG A 230 -19.44 11.03 16.13
CA ARG A 230 -18.88 12.30 16.59
C ARG A 230 -17.89 12.09 17.73
N ALA A 231 -18.24 11.31 18.75
CA ALA A 231 -17.35 11.05 19.88
C ALA A 231 -16.08 10.28 19.45
N LEU A 232 -16.23 9.30 18.56
CA LEU A 232 -15.11 8.54 18.00
C LEU A 232 -14.21 9.41 17.12
N PHE A 233 -14.79 10.26 16.28
CA PHE A 233 -14.04 11.20 15.44
C PHE A 233 -13.26 12.22 16.30
N VAL A 234 -13.92 12.84 17.27
CA VAL A 234 -13.29 13.79 18.20
C VAL A 234 -12.17 13.14 19.00
N GLY A 235 -12.35 11.89 19.45
CA GLY A 235 -11.29 11.15 20.15
C GLY A 235 -10.12 10.70 19.28
N ASN A 236 -10.17 10.90 17.96
CA ASN A 236 -9.09 10.55 17.02
C ASN A 236 -8.45 11.77 16.31
N LEU A 237 -8.95 12.99 16.57
CA LEU A 237 -8.31 14.24 16.15
C LEU A 237 -6.94 14.41 16.85
#